data_AF-A0A1F3V1C5-F1
#
_entry.id   AF-A0A1F3V1C5-F1
#
_cell.length_a   1.000
_cell.length_b   1.000
_cell.length_c   1.000
_cell.angle_alpha   90.00
_cell.angle_beta   90.00
_cell.angle_gamma   90.00
#
_symmetry.space_group_name_H-M   'P 1'
#
loop_
_entity.id
_entity.type
_entity.pdbx_description
1 polymer ?
#
loop_
_entity_poly.entity_id
_entity_poly.type
_entity_poly.pdbx_seq_one_letter_code
_entity_poly.pdbx_strand_id
1 'polypeptide(L)'
;MSEKKNNFNRRKTLLINPKFQLSVIRQFFVLLFTVFFTLALIFIWQYSPLMTEVYTLGLDENHPFMIAFEKFQFMMMIVFICGGIFSISMFYLAALVISNRVAGPLYHICNHLKDLREEMATTPLTAGSSSTFKHINLRKKDYFFEVAEEINRFFDAVEKKSAKGSTASTEEKNIPPS
;
A
#
# COMPACT_ATOMS: atom_id res chain seq x y z
N MET A 1 33.16 -26.42 -9.22
CA MET A 1 32.92 -24.96 -9.25
C MET A 1 31.71 -24.67 -8.37
N SER A 2 31.95 -24.11 -7.19
CA SER A 2 30.93 -23.86 -6.17
C SER A 2 30.24 -22.52 -6.44
N GLU A 3 28.94 -22.56 -6.75
CA GLU A 3 28.09 -21.35 -6.80
C GLU A 3 28.00 -20.74 -5.40
N LYS A 4 28.67 -19.61 -5.21
CA LYS A 4 28.42 -18.71 -4.07
C LYS A 4 27.00 -18.17 -4.15
N LYS A 5 26.08 -18.77 -3.40
CA LYS A 5 24.76 -18.20 -3.09
C LYS A 5 24.96 -16.86 -2.37
N ASN A 6 24.82 -15.76 -3.11
CA ASN A 6 24.87 -14.42 -2.56
C ASN A 6 23.69 -14.22 -1.59
N ASN A 7 23.97 -14.35 -0.29
CA ASN A 7 23.08 -13.98 0.80
C ASN A 7 23.00 -12.45 0.93
N PHE A 8 22.45 -11.76 -0.08
CA PHE A 8 22.05 -10.37 0.09
C PHE A 8 20.85 -10.33 1.03
N ASN A 9 21.00 -9.59 2.14
CA ASN A 9 19.98 -9.30 3.14
C ASN A 9 18.57 -9.11 2.53
N ARG A 10 17.72 -10.15 2.58
CA ARG A 10 16.30 -10.14 2.18
C ARG A 10 15.45 -9.06 2.89
N ARG A 11 15.99 -8.39 3.91
CA ARG A 11 15.33 -7.30 4.65
C ARG A 11 15.45 -5.91 4.00
N LYS A 12 16.15 -5.77 2.86
CA LYS A 12 16.38 -4.47 2.19
C LYS A 12 15.63 -4.25 0.87
N THR A 13 14.92 -5.26 0.36
CA THR A 13 14.06 -5.11 -0.83
C THR A 13 12.77 -4.37 -0.45
N LEU A 14 12.82 -3.04 -0.55
CA LEU A 14 11.67 -2.14 -0.37
C LEU A 14 10.62 -2.25 -1.49
N LEU A 15 10.86 -3.04 -2.53
CA LEU A 15 9.93 -3.25 -3.64
C LEU A 15 9.52 -4.72 -3.66
N ILE A 16 8.44 -5.07 -2.95
CA ILE A 16 7.92 -6.45 -2.90
C ILE A 16 7.06 -6.74 -4.14
N ASN A 17 6.24 -5.76 -4.54
CA ASN A 17 5.38 -5.84 -5.72
C ASN A 17 5.46 -4.52 -6.50
N PRO A 18 6.46 -4.36 -7.38
CA PRO A 18 6.71 -3.10 -8.07
C PRO A 18 5.54 -2.71 -8.98
N LYS A 19 4.78 -3.67 -9.53
CA LYS A 19 3.62 -3.38 -10.38
C LYS A 19 2.50 -2.69 -9.59
N PHE A 20 2.15 -3.24 -8.42
CA PHE A 20 1.16 -2.62 -7.54
C PHE A 20 1.65 -1.28 -7.00
N GLN A 21 2.88 -1.24 -6.50
CA GLN A 21 3.49 -0.02 -5.94
C GLN A 21 3.53 1.12 -6.96
N LEU A 22 3.95 0.85 -8.20
CA LEU A 22 4.01 1.86 -9.26
C LEU A 22 2.61 2.33 -9.66
N SER A 23 1.61 1.44 -9.68
CA SER A 23 0.22 1.82 -9.94
C SER A 23 -0.31 2.78 -8.88
N VAL A 24 -0.06 2.49 -7.60
CA VAL A 24 -0.46 3.34 -6.46
C VAL A 24 0.29 4.68 -6.51
N ILE A 25 1.61 4.66 -6.67
CA ILE A 25 2.42 5.88 -6.78
C ILE A 25 1.93 6.76 -7.94
N ARG A 26 1.61 6.17 -9.09
CA ARG A 26 1.06 6.91 -10.24
C ARG A 26 -0.27 7.59 -9.91
N GLN A 27 -1.20 6.89 -9.23
CA GLN A 27 -2.48 7.48 -8.84
C GLN A 27 -2.29 8.66 -7.86
N PHE A 28 -1.43 8.50 -6.86
CA PHE A 28 -1.09 9.59 -5.93
C PHE A 28 -0.38 10.75 -6.61
N PHE A 29 0.51 10.47 -7.57
CA PHE A 29 1.19 11.50 -8.34
C PHE A 29 0.20 12.31 -9.18
N VAL A 30 -0.73 11.65 -9.88
CA VAL A 30 -1.78 12.34 -10.66
C VAL A 30 -2.63 13.20 -9.72
N LEU A 31 -3.07 12.67 -8.59
CA LEU A 31 -3.86 13.43 -7.60
C LEU A 31 -3.10 14.67 -7.11
N LEU A 32 -1.85 14.49 -6.68
CA LEU A 32 -1.02 15.57 -6.17
C LEU A 32 -0.75 16.62 -7.26
N PHE A 33 -0.44 16.17 -8.48
CA PHE A 33 -0.25 17.05 -9.63
C PHE A 33 -1.50 17.87 -9.91
N THR A 34 -2.69 17.24 -9.92
CA THR A 34 -3.96 17.95 -10.10
C THR A 34 -4.17 19.02 -9.02
N VAL A 35 -3.92 18.69 -7.75
CA VAL A 35 -4.05 19.66 -6.64
C VAL A 35 -3.11 20.85 -6.82
N PHE A 36 -1.82 20.61 -7.07
CA PHE A 36 -0.83 21.68 -7.27
C PHE A 36 -1.12 22.50 -8.53
N PHE A 37 -1.54 21.85 -9.60
CA PHE A 37 -1.92 22.52 -10.84
C PHE A 37 -3.12 23.42 -10.64
N THR A 38 -4.17 22.96 -9.95
CA THR A 38 -5.34 23.78 -9.62
C THR A 38 -4.95 24.97 -8.72
N LEU A 39 -4.10 24.77 -7.71
CA LEU A 39 -3.61 25.86 -6.86
C LEU A 39 -2.82 26.90 -7.65
N ALA A 40 -1.99 26.46 -8.60
CA ALA A 40 -1.24 27.37 -9.47
C ALA A 40 -2.19 28.18 -10.38
N LEU A 41 -3.23 27.56 -10.93
CA LEU A 41 -4.24 28.27 -11.72
C LEU A 41 -5.01 29.30 -10.89
N ILE A 42 -5.41 28.94 -9.66
CA ILE A 42 -6.06 29.88 -8.74
C ILE A 42 -5.15 31.06 -8.44
N PHE A 43 -3.86 30.81 -8.19
CA PHE A 43 -2.89 31.86 -7.93
C PHE A 43 -2.75 32.80 -9.13
N ILE A 44 -2.58 32.26 -10.34
CA ILE A 44 -2.49 33.07 -11.57
C ILE A 44 -3.77 33.88 -11.79
N TRP A 45 -4.93 33.25 -11.61
CA TRP A 45 -6.24 33.89 -11.78
C TRP A 45 -6.45 35.05 -10.81
N GLN A 46 -6.02 34.90 -9.55
CA GLN A 46 -6.12 35.97 -8.54
C GLN A 46 -5.06 37.06 -8.74
N TYR A 47 -3.87 36.70 -9.21
CA TYR A 47 -2.73 37.61 -9.32
C TYR A 47 -2.81 38.51 -10.55
N SER A 48 -3.34 38.01 -11.67
CA SER A 48 -3.50 38.76 -12.92
C SER A 48 -4.26 40.09 -12.79
N PRO A 49 -5.47 40.14 -12.18
CA PRO A 49 -6.20 41.40 -12.02
C PRO A 49 -5.48 42.34 -11.05
N LEU A 50 -4.89 41.81 -9.97
CA LEU A 50 -4.13 42.60 -9.02
C LEU A 50 -2.93 43.29 -9.68
N MET A 51 -2.21 42.58 -10.56
CA MET A 51 -1.14 43.18 -11.35
C MET A 51 -1.64 44.31 -12.22
N THR A 52 -2.77 44.12 -12.89
CA THR A 52 -3.36 45.14 -13.75
C THR A 52 -3.73 46.39 -12.94
N GLU A 53 -4.35 46.23 -11.76
CA GLU A 53 -4.66 47.34 -10.85
C GLU A 53 -3.40 48.06 -10.36
N VAL A 54 -2.32 47.34 -10.08
CA VAL A 54 -1.05 47.94 -9.67
C VAL A 54 -0.43 48.77 -10.80
N TYR A 55 -0.49 48.29 -12.04
CA TYR A 55 0.01 49.05 -13.20
C TYR A 55 -0.86 50.27 -13.54
N THR A 56 -2.18 50.22 -13.33
CA THR A 56 -3.05 51.38 -13.60
C THR A 56 -2.85 52.54 -12.63
N LEU A 57 -2.18 52.32 -11.49
CA LEU A 57 -1.79 53.40 -10.58
C LEU A 57 -0.74 54.34 -11.18
N GLY A 58 -0.07 53.96 -12.26
CA GLY A 58 0.93 54.81 -12.93
C GLY A 58 2.14 55.12 -12.04
N LEU A 59 2.46 54.24 -11.09
CA LEU A 59 3.64 54.36 -10.25
C LEU A 59 4.89 54.15 -11.09
N ASP A 60 5.95 54.89 -10.77
CA ASP A 60 7.28 54.66 -11.36
C ASP A 60 7.75 53.22 -11.03
N GLU A 61 8.50 52.61 -11.95
CA GLU A 61 9.04 51.26 -11.77
C GLU A 61 9.99 51.19 -10.55
N ASN A 62 10.66 52.29 -10.24
CA ASN A 62 11.53 52.41 -9.06
C ASN A 62 10.77 52.72 -7.77
N HIS A 63 9.44 52.84 -7.82
CA HIS A 63 8.63 53.11 -6.64
C HIS A 63 8.76 51.94 -5.64
N PRO A 64 8.99 52.20 -4.34
CA PRO A 64 9.23 51.14 -3.35
C PRO A 64 8.14 50.06 -3.29
N PHE A 65 6.88 50.45 -3.57
CA PHE A 65 5.76 49.51 -3.65
C PHE A 65 5.88 48.52 -4.81
N MET A 66 6.26 48.97 -6.02
CA MET A 66 6.44 48.09 -7.19
C MET A 66 7.54 47.07 -6.93
N ILE A 67 8.68 47.54 -6.41
CA ILE A 67 9.82 46.69 -6.04
C ILE A 67 9.42 45.65 -4.99
N ALA A 68 8.65 46.06 -3.96
CA ALA A 68 8.17 45.13 -2.93
C ALA A 68 7.20 44.10 -3.50
N PHE A 69 6.32 44.51 -4.42
CA PHE A 69 5.34 43.65 -5.06
C PHE A 69 5.99 42.59 -5.97
N GLU A 70 6.95 42.98 -6.79
CA GLU A 70 7.73 42.05 -7.63
C GLU A 70 8.53 41.05 -6.78
N LYS A 71 9.17 41.53 -5.69
CA LYS A 71 9.86 40.66 -4.74
C LYS A 71 8.91 39.66 -4.10
N PHE A 72 7.71 40.09 -3.72
CA PHE A 72 6.69 39.21 -3.18
C PHE A 72 6.27 38.14 -4.18
N GLN A 73 6.02 38.51 -5.44
CA GLN A 73 5.72 37.56 -6.52
C GLN A 73 6.81 36.50 -6.67
N PHE A 74 8.06 36.96 -6.74
CA PHE A 74 9.21 36.10 -6.92
C PHE A 74 9.37 35.15 -5.72
N MET A 75 9.23 35.65 -4.50
CA MET A 75 9.25 34.82 -3.29
C MET A 75 8.11 33.80 -3.28
N MET A 76 6.90 34.19 -3.65
CA MET A 76 5.76 33.26 -3.75
C MET A 76 6.01 32.16 -4.77
N MET A 77 6.59 32.48 -5.93
CA MET A 77 6.99 31.49 -6.93
C MET A 77 8.03 30.50 -6.37
N ILE A 78 9.06 31.00 -5.67
CA ILE A 78 10.07 30.14 -5.02
C ILE A 78 9.41 29.23 -3.99
N VAL A 79 8.56 29.78 -3.11
CA VAL A 79 7.84 29.00 -2.09
C VAL A 79 6.98 27.91 -2.73
N PHE A 80 6.30 28.22 -3.84
CA PHE A 80 5.47 27.25 -4.56
C PHE A 80 6.31 26.12 -5.18
N ILE A 81 7.45 26.44 -5.79
CA ILE A 81 8.37 25.45 -6.39
C ILE A 81 9.01 24.58 -5.31
N CYS A 82 9.65 25.21 -4.31
CA CYS A 82 10.32 24.50 -3.22
C CYS A 82 9.33 23.68 -2.39
N GLY A 83 8.18 24.26 -2.05
CA GLY A 83 7.10 23.59 -1.34
C GLY A 83 6.49 22.44 -2.15
N GLY A 84 6.36 22.60 -3.47
CA GLY A 84 5.94 21.53 -4.38
C GLY A 84 6.90 20.37 -4.40
N ILE A 85 8.20 20.61 -4.60
CA ILE A 85 9.24 19.57 -4.60
C ILE A 85 9.29 18.85 -3.25
N PHE A 86 9.24 19.60 -2.15
CA PHE A 86 9.23 19.04 -0.80
C PHE A 86 7.99 18.15 -0.57
N SER A 87 6.81 18.63 -0.97
CA SER A 87 5.55 17.88 -0.84
C SER A 87 5.56 16.60 -1.67
N ILE A 88 5.99 16.68 -2.94
CA ILE A 88 6.14 15.50 -3.83
C ILE A 88 7.07 14.47 -3.18
N SER A 89 8.20 14.92 -2.63
CA SER A 89 9.19 14.05 -1.99
C SER A 89 8.61 13.35 -0.75
N MET A 90 7.92 14.10 0.12
CA MET A 90 7.26 13.54 1.31
C MET A 90 6.15 12.56 0.94
N PHE A 91 5.32 12.89 -0.05
CA PHE A 91 4.27 12.01 -0.54
C PHE A 91 4.83 10.73 -1.15
N TYR A 92 5.92 10.82 -1.93
CA TYR A 92 6.57 9.66 -2.50
C TYR A 92 7.08 8.69 -1.42
N LEU A 93 7.75 9.21 -0.40
CA LEU A 93 8.23 8.41 0.74
C LEU A 93 7.06 7.78 1.51
N ALA A 94 6.00 8.55 1.79
CA ALA A 94 4.81 8.04 2.46
C ALA A 94 4.12 6.95 1.65
N ALA A 95 3.93 7.16 0.35
CA ALA A 95 3.32 6.19 -0.56
C ALA A 95 4.14 4.90 -0.62
N LEU A 96 5.47 4.99 -0.63
CA LEU A 96 6.35 3.82 -0.60
C LEU A 96 6.20 3.04 0.71
N VAL A 97 6.17 3.72 1.86
CA VAL A 97 6.00 3.08 3.17
C VAL A 97 4.62 2.41 3.28
N ILE A 98 3.55 3.12 2.91
CA ILE A 98 2.18 2.60 2.95
C ILE A 98 2.05 1.41 2.00
N SER A 99 2.52 1.56 0.76
CA SER A 99 2.41 0.50 -0.23
C SER A 99 3.18 -0.76 0.19
N ASN A 100 4.31 -0.62 0.89
CA ASN A 100 4.99 -1.78 1.48
C ASN A 100 4.19 -2.48 2.57
N ARG A 101 3.53 -1.71 3.45
CA ARG A 101 2.66 -2.26 4.51
C ARG A 101 1.36 -2.87 3.99
N VAL A 102 0.98 -2.58 2.75
CA VAL A 102 -0.21 -3.14 2.08
C VAL A 102 0.19 -4.33 1.21
N ALA A 103 1.18 -4.16 0.34
CA ALA A 103 1.55 -5.15 -0.67
C ALA A 103 2.23 -6.39 -0.08
N GLY A 104 3.06 -6.23 0.95
CA GLY A 104 3.75 -7.35 1.59
C GLY A 104 2.76 -8.37 2.18
N PRO A 105 1.87 -7.95 3.08
CA PRO A 105 0.87 -8.83 3.67
C PRO A 105 -0.07 -9.46 2.65
N LEU A 106 -0.53 -8.67 1.68
CA LEU A 106 -1.42 -9.16 0.63
C LEU A 106 -0.73 -10.23 -0.22
N TYR A 107 0.53 -10.02 -0.58
CA TYR A 107 1.34 -11.01 -1.30
C TYR A 107 1.49 -12.30 -0.49
N HIS A 108 1.76 -12.19 0.82
CA HIS A 108 1.87 -13.35 1.71
C HIS A 108 0.55 -14.14 1.81
N ILE A 109 -0.58 -13.45 1.99
CA ILE A 109 -1.91 -14.08 2.02
C ILE A 109 -2.19 -14.78 0.68
N CYS A 110 -1.99 -14.10 -0.44
CA CYS A 110 -2.26 -14.67 -1.77
C CYS A 110 -1.39 -15.89 -2.08
N ASN A 111 -0.09 -15.85 -1.78
CA ASN A 111 0.77 -17.02 -1.96
C ASN A 111 0.35 -18.16 -1.05
N HIS A 112 0.04 -17.87 0.22
CA HIS A 112 -0.38 -18.90 1.15
C HIS A 112 -1.66 -19.63 0.69
N LEU A 113 -2.66 -18.89 0.19
CA LEU A 113 -3.88 -19.48 -0.37
C LEU A 113 -3.61 -20.27 -1.67
N LYS A 114 -2.62 -19.87 -2.47
CA LYS A 114 -2.21 -20.64 -3.66
C LYS A 114 -1.56 -21.96 -3.29
N ASP A 115 -0.61 -21.93 -2.35
CA ASP A 115 0.08 -23.12 -1.85
C ASP A 115 -0.94 -24.12 -1.30
N LEU A 116 -1.89 -23.63 -0.50
CA LEU A 116 -2.98 -24.43 0.08
C LEU A 116 -3.89 -25.05 -1.00
N ARG A 117 -4.23 -24.29 -2.05
CA ARG A 117 -5.02 -24.80 -3.18
C ARG A 117 -4.28 -25.90 -3.95
N GLU A 118 -2.97 -25.75 -4.14
CA GLU A 118 -2.14 -26.75 -4.84
C GLU A 118 -1.96 -28.03 -4.00
N GLU A 119 -1.78 -27.89 -2.69
CA GLU A 119 -1.72 -29.01 -1.74
C GLU A 119 -3.02 -29.82 -1.74
N MET A 120 -4.18 -29.13 -1.71
CA MET A 120 -5.49 -29.77 -1.82
C MET A 120 -5.75 -30.44 -3.19
N ALA A 121 -5.15 -29.94 -4.27
CA ALA A 121 -5.31 -30.51 -5.60
C ALA A 121 -4.46 -31.77 -5.82
N THR A 122 -3.28 -31.85 -5.17
CA THR A 122 -2.32 -32.95 -5.33
C THR A 122 -2.52 -34.05 -4.30
N THR A 123 -3.00 -33.70 -3.11
CA THR A 123 -3.26 -34.65 -2.03
C THR A 123 -4.78 -34.79 -1.91
N PRO A 124 -5.40 -35.84 -2.48
CA PRO A 124 -6.80 -36.11 -2.20
C PRO A 124 -6.95 -36.17 -0.68
N LEU A 125 -7.96 -35.49 -0.13
CA LEU A 125 -8.31 -35.61 1.30
C LEU A 125 -8.71 -37.07 1.57
N THR A 126 -7.71 -37.93 1.76
CA THR A 126 -7.90 -39.26 2.31
C THR A 126 -8.31 -39.02 3.76
N ALA A 127 -9.50 -39.52 4.10
CA ALA A 127 -10.05 -39.49 5.45
C ALA A 127 -9.02 -40.09 6.41
N GLY A 128 -8.27 -39.24 7.11
CA GLY A 128 -7.18 -39.64 8.01
C GLY A 128 -5.86 -38.88 7.83
N SER A 129 -5.64 -38.18 6.70
CA SER A 129 -4.49 -37.27 6.59
C SER A 129 -4.82 -35.95 7.27
N SER A 130 -4.27 -35.75 8.48
CA SER A 130 -4.38 -34.52 9.26
C SER A 130 -3.53 -33.43 8.60
N SER A 131 -3.95 -32.92 7.44
CA SER A 131 -3.34 -31.76 6.81
C SER A 131 -3.57 -30.56 7.73
N THR A 132 -2.59 -30.25 8.55
CA THR A 132 -2.62 -29.08 9.43
C THR A 132 -2.38 -27.85 8.57
N PHE A 133 -3.38 -26.99 8.45
CA PHE A 133 -3.26 -25.71 7.77
C PHE A 133 -2.22 -24.87 8.50
N LYS A 134 -1.17 -24.50 7.77
CA LYS A 134 -0.15 -23.62 8.31
C LYS A 134 -0.74 -22.22 8.53
N HIS A 135 -0.63 -21.67 9.73
CA HIS A 135 -1.13 -20.33 10.01
C HIS A 135 -0.36 -19.23 9.26
N ILE A 136 -1.11 -18.22 8.80
CA ILE A 136 -0.57 -16.99 8.21
C ILE A 136 -0.10 -16.08 9.34
N ASN A 137 1.20 -15.74 9.34
CA ASN A 137 1.79 -14.83 10.31
C ASN A 137 2.15 -13.49 9.66
N LEU A 138 1.38 -12.45 10.00
CA LEU A 138 1.64 -11.06 9.59
C LEU A 138 2.17 -10.23 10.76
N ARG A 139 2.78 -9.07 10.48
CA ARG A 139 3.25 -8.16 11.54
C ARG A 139 2.06 -7.36 12.05
N LYS A 140 2.01 -7.07 13.36
CA LYS A 140 0.93 -6.26 13.97
C LYS A 140 0.71 -4.87 13.35
N LYS A 141 1.73 -4.29 12.67
CA LYS A 141 1.66 -2.97 12.02
C LYS A 141 1.25 -3.03 10.55
N ASP A 142 0.95 -4.22 10.04
CA ASP A 142 0.51 -4.44 8.67
C ASP A 142 -0.99 -4.18 8.56
N TYR A 143 -1.44 -3.58 7.44
CA TYR A 143 -2.84 -3.16 7.29
C TYR A 143 -3.85 -4.33 7.29
N PHE A 144 -3.41 -5.54 6.97
CA PHE A 144 -4.28 -6.72 6.83
C PHE A 144 -4.06 -7.75 7.95
N PHE A 145 -3.55 -7.33 9.10
CA PHE A 145 -3.32 -8.22 10.23
C PHE A 145 -4.60 -8.95 10.66
N GLU A 146 -5.72 -8.23 10.80
CA GLU A 146 -7.03 -8.79 11.18
C GLU A 146 -7.54 -9.82 10.15
N VAL A 147 -7.29 -9.59 8.86
CA VAL A 147 -7.68 -10.52 7.79
C VAL A 147 -6.93 -11.84 7.93
N ALA A 148 -5.63 -11.80 8.26
CA ALA A 148 -4.88 -13.03 8.50
C ALA A 148 -5.36 -13.76 9.76
N GLU A 149 -5.70 -13.05 10.83
CA GLU A 149 -6.29 -13.68 12.02
C GLU A 149 -7.61 -14.38 11.70
N GLU A 150 -8.49 -13.74 10.94
CA GLU A 150 -9.78 -14.33 10.59
C GLU A 150 -9.64 -15.54 9.66
N ILE A 151 -8.67 -15.52 8.72
CA ILE A 151 -8.32 -16.69 7.92
C ILE A 151 -7.81 -17.85 8.80
N ASN A 152 -6.93 -17.57 9.77
CA ASN A 152 -6.44 -18.59 10.68
C ASN A 152 -7.56 -19.21 11.53
N ARG A 153 -8.49 -18.38 12.05
CA ARG A 153 -9.67 -18.88 12.77
C ARG A 153 -10.55 -19.77 11.89
N PHE A 154 -10.72 -19.41 10.63
CA PHE A 154 -11.44 -20.24 9.67
C PHE A 154 -10.76 -21.60 9.49
N PHE A 155 -9.42 -21.63 9.32
CA PHE A 155 -8.67 -22.87 9.24
C PHE A 155 -8.81 -23.74 10.49
N ASP A 156 -8.71 -23.16 11.68
CA ASP A 156 -8.91 -23.86 12.95
C ASP A 156 -10.31 -24.48 13.06
N ALA A 157 -11.35 -23.77 12.58
CA ALA A 157 -12.72 -24.26 12.57
C ALA A 157 -12.91 -25.44 11.61
N VAL A 158 -12.29 -25.40 10.43
CA VAL A 158 -12.33 -26.48 9.44
C VAL A 158 -11.62 -27.73 9.96
N GLU A 159 -10.44 -27.60 10.57
CA GLU A 159 -9.71 -28.71 11.19
C GLU A 159 -10.51 -29.37 12.29
N LYS A 160 -11.08 -28.56 13.20
CA LYS A 160 -11.91 -29.06 14.30
C LYS A 160 -13.14 -29.83 13.80
N LYS A 161 -13.74 -29.41 12.68
CA LYS A 161 -14.88 -30.10 12.06
C LYS A 161 -14.45 -31.43 11.43
N SER A 162 -13.30 -31.46 10.75
CA SER A 162 -12.71 -32.68 10.17
C SER A 162 -12.41 -33.73 11.25
N ALA A 163 -11.81 -33.31 12.37
CA ALA A 163 -11.50 -34.20 13.49
C ALA A 163 -12.74 -34.85 14.12
N LYS A 164 -13.82 -34.08 14.32
CA LYS A 164 -15.09 -34.59 14.89
C LYS A 164 -15.85 -35.54 13.95
N GLY A 165 -15.80 -35.31 12.65
CA GLY A 165 -16.43 -36.18 11.65
C GLY A 165 -15.82 -37.58 11.60
N SER A 166 -14.52 -37.69 11.88
CA SER A 166 -13.81 -38.97 11.91
C SER A 166 -14.12 -39.82 13.16
N THR A 167 -14.51 -39.21 14.28
CA THR A 167 -14.88 -39.94 15.50
C THR A 167 -16.30 -40.50 15.47
N ALA A 168 -17.25 -39.80 14.82
CA ALA A 168 -18.66 -40.22 14.77
C ALA A 168 -18.90 -41.46 13.90
N SER A 169 -18.11 -41.67 12.84
CA SER A 169 -18.21 -42.85 11.97
C SER A 169 -17.65 -44.15 12.57
N THR A 170 -16.98 -44.07 13.72
CA THR A 170 -16.43 -45.25 14.42
C THR A 170 -17.42 -45.83 15.44
N GLU A 171 -18.34 -45.04 15.99
CA GLU A 171 -19.34 -45.52 16.96
C GLU A 171 -20.53 -46.26 16.33
N GLU A 172 -20.92 -45.93 15.10
CA GLU A 172 -22.11 -46.53 14.46
C GLU A 172 -21.90 -47.97 13.95
N LYS A 173 -20.67 -48.49 13.93
CA LYS A 173 -20.36 -49.88 13.53
C LYS A 173 -20.30 -50.89 14.69
N ASN A 174 -20.51 -50.44 15.92
CA ASN A 174 -20.43 -51.31 17.11
C ASN A 174 -21.81 -51.64 17.71
N ILE A 175 -22.84 -51.79 16.86
CA ILE A 175 -24.12 -52.36 17.29
C ILE A 175 -23.99 -53.89 17.16
N PRO A 176 -24.02 -54.64 18.28
CA PRO A 176 -23.90 -56.10 18.23
C PRO A 176 -25.08 -56.72 17.49
N PRO A 177 -24.86 -57.78 16.70
CA PRO A 177 -25.94 -58.51 16.04
C PRO A 177 -26.84 -59.15 17.10
N SER A 178 -28.13 -58.88 17.00
CA SER A 178 -29.23 -59.49 17.76
C SER A 178 -29.53 -60.91 17.27
#